data_AF-A0A9X4SHZ6-F1
#
_entry.id   AF-A0A9X4SHZ6-F1
#
_cell.length_a   1.000
_cell.length_b   1.000
_cell.length_c   1.000
_cell.angle_alpha   90.00
_cell.angle_beta   90.00
_cell.angle_gamma   90.00
#
_symmetry.space_group_name_H-M   'P 1'
#
loop_
_entity.id
_entity.type
_entity.pdbx_description
1 polymer ?
#
loop_
_entity_poly.entity_id
_entity_poly.type
_entity_poly.pdbx_seq_one_letter_code
_entity_poly.pdbx_strand_id
1 'polypeptide(L)'
;MIFCRLHYWYLKHQDYLNELSDKCNEKGYFSYKHKGLRGALASMKYYERYLFTFERYAELNIEKTTNRLESLFSELKWKLI
;
A
#
# COMPACT_ATOMS: atom_id res chain seq x y z
N MET A 1 11.59 10.32 0.11
CA MET A 1 10.77 11.47 0.61
C MET A 1 9.29 11.08 0.81
N ILE A 2 8.78 10.16 -0.01
CA ILE A 2 7.40 9.66 0.09
C ILE A 2 7.15 8.84 1.36
N PHE A 3 8.11 8.01 1.78
CA PHE A 3 7.98 7.20 3.00
C PHE A 3 7.75 8.06 4.26
N CYS A 4 8.51 9.15 4.42
CA CYS A 4 8.36 10.06 5.56
C CYS A 4 6.96 10.69 5.59
N ARG A 5 6.40 11.04 4.42
CA ARG A 5 5.03 11.58 4.31
C ARG A 5 3.98 10.55 4.65
N LEU A 6 4.17 9.30 4.22
CA LEU A 6 3.29 8.18 4.56
C LEU A 6 3.32 7.89 6.07
N HIS A 7 4.51 7.90 6.67
CA HIS A 7 4.66 7.72 8.11
C HIS A 7 3.98 8.83 8.91
N TYR A 8 4.14 10.09 8.49
CA TYR A 8 3.44 11.21 9.10
C TYR A 8 1.91 11.10 8.97
N TRP A 9 1.43 10.69 7.79
CA TRP A 9 0.00 10.45 7.58
C TRP A 9 -0.51 9.32 8.47
N TYR A 10 0.25 8.24 8.63
CA TYR A 10 -0.09 7.13 9.51
C TYR A 10 -0.22 7.60 10.97
N LEU A 11 0.75 8.36 11.47
CA LEU A 11 0.71 8.91 12.82
C LEU A 11 -0.51 9.81 13.03
N LYS A 12 -0.80 10.68 12.05
CA LYS A 12 -1.95 11.60 12.11
C LYS A 12 -3.30 10.87 12.15
N HIS A 13 -3.42 9.72 11.48
CA HIS A 13 -4.68 8.96 11.38
C HIS A 13 -4.66 7.68 12.21
N GLN A 14 -3.75 7.56 13.17
CA GLN A 14 -3.56 6.35 13.96
C GLN A 14 -4.81 5.98 14.75
N ASP A 15 -5.52 6.96 15.31
CA ASP A 15 -6.74 6.75 16.08
C ASP A 15 -7.86 6.16 15.22
N TYR A 16 -8.05 6.71 14.02
CA TYR A 16 -8.97 6.18 13.02
C TYR A 16 -8.61 4.73 12.63
N LEU A 17 -7.33 4.45 12.40
CA LEU A 17 -6.88 3.09 12.04
C LEU A 17 -7.04 2.08 13.18
N ASN A 18 -7.03 2.53 14.43
CA ASN A 18 -7.19 1.70 15.61
C ASN A 18 -8.67 1.55 16.03
N GLU A 19 -9.60 2.21 15.34
CA GLU A 19 -11.02 2.10 15.63
C GLU A 19 -11.48 0.64 15.53
N LEU A 20 -12.08 0.15 16.61
CA LEU A 20 -12.60 -1.21 16.74
C LEU A 20 -14.09 -1.23 16.40
N SER A 21 -14.55 -2.32 15.80
CA SER A 21 -15.96 -2.54 15.48
C SER A 21 -16.79 -2.55 16.76
N ASP A 22 -18.02 -2.03 16.68
CA ASP A 22 -18.95 -2.00 17.81
C ASP A 22 -19.51 -3.40 18.12
N LYS A 23 -19.34 -4.35 17.19
CA LYS A 23 -19.75 -5.75 17.34
C LYS A 23 -18.52 -6.65 17.52
N CYS A 24 -18.56 -7.48 18.57
CA CYS A 24 -17.57 -8.53 18.78
C CYS A 24 -17.85 -9.73 17.85
N ASN A 25 -16.81 -10.48 17.51
CA ASN A 25 -16.95 -11.75 16.81
C ASN A 25 -17.40 -12.87 17.77
N GLU A 26 -17.69 -14.05 17.23
CA GLU A 26 -18.14 -15.23 18.00
C GLU A 26 -17.20 -15.65 19.15
N LYS A 27 -15.94 -15.18 19.12
CA LYS A 27 -14.90 -15.45 20.11
C LYS A 27 -14.71 -14.31 21.13
N GLY A 28 -15.54 -13.27 21.10
CA GLY A 28 -15.48 -12.13 22.02
C GLY A 28 -14.46 -11.03 21.64
N TYR A 29 -13.80 -11.13 20.49
CA TYR A 29 -12.85 -10.11 20.02
C TYR A 29 -13.53 -9.04 19.17
N PHE A 30 -13.23 -7.79 19.47
CA PHE A 30 -13.58 -6.66 18.62
C PHE A 30 -12.56 -6.53 17.49
N SER A 31 -13.04 -6.60 16.27
CA SER A 31 -12.16 -6.53 15.10
C SER A 31 -12.01 -5.08 14.65
N TYR A 32 -10.83 -4.69 14.15
CA TYR A 32 -10.63 -3.35 13.59
C TYR A 32 -11.68 -3.03 12.51
N LYS A 33 -12.22 -1.80 12.51
CA LYS A 33 -13.16 -1.34 11.47
C LYS A 33 -12.47 -1.26 10.10
N HIS A 34 -11.21 -0.80 10.08
CA HIS A 34 -10.48 -0.51 8.84
C HIS A 34 -9.44 -1.58 8.48
N LYS A 35 -9.81 -2.87 8.50
CA LYS A 35 -8.87 -3.98 8.22
C LYS A 35 -8.15 -3.85 6.88
N GLY A 36 -8.88 -3.50 5.82
CA GLY A 36 -8.31 -3.35 4.47
C GLY A 36 -7.24 -2.27 4.42
N LEU A 37 -7.52 -1.11 5.02
CA LEU A 37 -6.60 0.02 5.08
C LEU A 37 -5.36 -0.30 5.94
N ARG A 38 -5.55 -0.95 7.10
CA ARG A 38 -4.44 -1.46 7.92
C ARG A 38 -3.58 -2.47 7.16
N GLY A 39 -4.21 -3.38 6.41
CA GLY A 39 -3.53 -4.37 5.59
C GLY A 39 -2.70 -3.73 4.48
N ALA A 40 -3.26 -2.74 3.78
CA ALA A 40 -2.55 -1.98 2.76
C ALA A 40 -1.33 -1.24 3.35
N LEU A 41 -1.49 -0.54 4.48
CA LEU A 41 -0.38 0.13 5.18
C LEU A 41 0.71 -0.85 5.64
N ALA A 42 0.32 -2.01 6.18
CA ALA A 42 1.26 -3.04 6.59
C ALA A 42 2.06 -3.58 5.40
N SER A 43 1.38 -3.84 4.27
CA SER A 43 2.04 -4.25 3.02
C SER A 43 3.02 -3.20 2.52
N MET A 44 2.60 -1.93 2.47
CA MET A 44 3.47 -0.82 2.06
C MET A 44 4.71 -0.69 2.95
N LYS A 45 4.57 -0.89 4.28
CA LYS A 45 5.69 -0.87 5.22
C LYS A 45 6.62 -2.07 5.01
N TYR A 46 6.07 -3.26 4.79
CA TYR A 46 6.87 -4.46 4.56
C TYR A 46 7.67 -4.38 3.25
N TYR A 47 7.03 -3.92 2.17
CA TYR A 47 7.64 -3.82 0.85
C TYR A 47 8.30 -2.46 0.57
N GLU A 48 8.44 -1.61 1.59
CA GLU A 48 8.97 -0.24 1.47
C GLU A 48 10.29 -0.20 0.69
N ARG A 49 11.23 -1.08 1.05
CA ARG A 49 12.57 -1.14 0.43
C ARG A 49 12.51 -1.40 -1.07
N TYR A 50 11.52 -2.17 -1.53
CA TYR A 50 11.34 -2.53 -2.93
C TYR A 50 10.55 -1.46 -3.69
N LEU A 51 9.47 -0.95 -3.08
CA LEU A 51 8.61 0.07 -3.67
C LEU A 51 9.37 1.37 -3.96
N PHE A 52 10.29 1.77 -3.09
CA PHE A 52 11.06 3.02 -3.23
C PHE A 52 12.47 2.80 -3.79
N THR A 53 12.73 1.66 -4.45
CA THR A 53 14.04 1.38 -5.06
C THR A 53 14.43 2.45 -6.07
N PHE A 54 13.46 2.95 -6.85
CA PHE A 54 13.68 4.02 -7.82
C PHE A 54 14.07 5.36 -7.15
N GLU A 55 13.62 5.64 -5.91
CA GLU A 55 14.07 6.82 -5.16
C GLU A 55 15.51 6.63 -4.65
N ARG A 56 15.91 5.40 -4.35
CA ARG A 56 17.24 5.08 -3.80
C ARG A 56 18.35 5.04 -4.84
N TYR A 57 18.02 4.66 -6.07
CA TYR A 57 18.96 4.55 -7.18
C TYR A 57 18.53 5.46 -8.34
N ALA A 58 18.51 6.76 -8.09
CA ALA A 58 18.10 7.75 -9.08
C ALA A 58 19.00 7.75 -10.33
N GLU A 59 20.26 7.34 -10.18
CA GLU A 59 21.26 7.17 -11.23
C GLU A 59 20.88 6.10 -12.26
N LEU A 60 20.05 5.12 -11.88
CA LEU A 60 19.57 4.08 -12.80
C LEU A 60 18.45 4.59 -13.71
N ASN A 61 17.98 5.84 -13.50
CA ASN A 61 16.90 6.49 -14.25
C ASN A 61 15.68 5.59 -14.46
N ILE A 62 15.34 4.82 -13.42
CA ILE A 62 14.20 3.89 -13.44
C ILE A 62 12.93 4.73 -13.63
N GLU A 63 12.18 4.40 -14.68
CA GLU A 63 10.93 5.09 -15.00
C GLU A 63 9.96 5.01 -13.81
N LYS A 64 9.46 6.17 -13.39
CA LYS A 64 8.56 6.31 -12.24
C LYS A 64 7.11 5.96 -12.60
N THR A 65 6.83 5.85 -13.89
CA THR A 65 5.49 5.67 -14.45
C THR A 65 5.30 4.22 -14.87
N THR A 66 4.15 3.66 -14.53
CA THR A 66 3.79 2.30 -14.92
C THR A 66 3.32 2.23 -16.37
N ASN A 67 3.27 3.33 -17.12
CA ASN A 67 2.71 3.41 -18.48
C ASN A 67 3.23 2.32 -19.42
N ARG A 68 4.52 2.03 -19.36
CA ARG A 68 5.15 1.01 -20.21
C ARG A 68 4.75 -0.41 -19.80
N LEU A 69 4.62 -0.67 -18.50
CA LEU A 69 4.10 -1.93 -17.96
C LEU A 69 2.60 -2.09 -18.24
N GLU A 70 1.80 -1.05 -17.99
CA GLU A 70 0.36 -0.99 -18.26
C GLU A 70 0.05 -1.25 -19.73
N SER A 71 0.79 -0.62 -20.64
CA SER A 71 0.66 -0.84 -22.09
C SER A 71 0.98 -2.29 -22.47
N LEU A 72 2.06 -2.85 -21.93
CA LEU A 72 2.45 -4.24 -22.19
C LEU A 72 1.43 -5.23 -21.63
N PHE A 73 0.95 -5.03 -20.40
CA PHE A 73 -0.09 -5.86 -19.79
C PHE A 73 -1.44 -5.74 -20.50
N SER A 74 -1.76 -4.56 -21.02
CA SER A 74 -2.95 -4.36 -21.84
C SER A 74 -2.83 -5.17 -23.12
N GLU A 75 -1.72 -5.06 -23.86
CA GLU A 75 -1.48 -5.87 -25.07
C GLU A 75 -1.55 -7.38 -24.79
N LEU A 76 -0.97 -7.84 -23.68
CA LEU A 76 -1.02 -9.25 -23.26
C LEU A 76 -2.45 -9.71 -22.96
N LYS A 77 -3.25 -8.90 -22.25
CA LYS A 77 -4.66 -9.21 -21.98
C LYS A 77 -5.49 -9.30 -23.26
N TRP A 78 -5.23 -8.39 -24.21
CA TRP A 78 -5.90 -8.39 -25.51
C TRP A 78 -5.56 -9.63 -26.35
N LYS A 79 -4.35 -10.19 -26.24
CA LYS A 79 -3.96 -11.43 -26.94
C LYS A 79 -4.43 -12.72 -26.26
N LEU A 80 -4.87 -12.64 -25.01
CA LEU A 80 -5.35 -13.79 -24.23
C LEU A 80 -6.88 -13.99 -24.34
N ILE A 81 -7.59 -12.98 -24.86
CA ILE A 81 -9.02 -12.99 -25.17
C ILE A 81 -9.18 -13.38 -26.64
#